data_AF-A0A202DJK3-F1
#
_entry.id   AF-A0A202DJK3-F1
#
_cell.length_a   1.000
_cell.length_b   1.000
_cell.length_c   1.000
_cell.angle_alpha   90.00
_cell.angle_beta   90.00
_cell.angle_gamma   90.00
#
_symmetry.space_group_name_H-M   'P 1'
#
loop_
_entity.id
_entity.type
_entity.pdbx_description
1 polymer ?
#
loop_
_entity_poly.entity_id
_entity_poly.type
_entity_poly.pdbx_seq_one_letter_code
_entity_poly.pdbx_strand_id
1 'polypeptide(L)'
;MRMTSKSIWRIVIIAAVVASSCWVDVSDAEAKKKGKGKSKSKTSSSKSKNKFPPKDYDPNTKVYIDALFFRCHAEDCPALFMKENKKSMTLEEADKAGAMICGVGMKSSQQKCLQGYQRKHPQKQTGDDTLVWAGEGRTGKKLAWHVPGCHRGSGSRSRLKTRKAALAEGGIMCEHCAHKVSFAKPHAQDWPEKSQDKTPFVAPAGWSPKAYSPDQLPPKKELDIWVEETLGTGLALSGDRFEDPAASMEHFVTRRFFFPQQAWRNQHMCYRVTGDKRVLEKMRASARFYNKLAKAYPSAAAYKANGPEGSAFMWTMAVTARITMKMARKYPGKVSKQEFAEAEDFLKTIVATLKPTYEKYDNIDSEYGINQGVADAIRKKIFNRAANGWGMMAQAAAGLTDLQVIKRTNEYQKTIDCYNKTVAAYVKYFRDTGDFQTYNGKTHFFYPYSPNGGYKMQDGIKVYKRPEDVGHSTITLRGMQLIYEANSNLGVDDELLTAWANMACCNATTTVTFQGKQWRSGFMQPPVIAKERVMVKPGWHEYAPCRGTLYHLEAFRPGLIKTLATPLNASQAAKKDADYGNRTHTLFAHYLKAYRKDRSLIHLGEKSGGRLASRR
;
A
#
# COMPACT_ATOMS: atom_id res chain seq x y z
N MET A 1 13.08 59.26 28.16
CA MET A 1 11.81 59.95 28.52
C MET A 1 10.78 58.92 28.96
N ARG A 2 9.89 59.29 29.89
CA ARG A 2 8.76 58.49 30.38
C ARG A 2 7.44 58.94 29.71
N MET A 3 6.34 58.26 30.09
CA MET A 3 4.90 58.56 29.85
C MET A 3 4.31 57.89 28.59
N THR A 4 3.34 56.96 28.65
CA THR A 4 1.94 56.94 29.19
C THR A 4 0.98 57.81 28.38
N SER A 5 -0.27 57.44 28.02
CA SER A 5 -1.06 56.21 28.30
C SER A 5 -2.36 56.13 27.46
N LYS A 6 -2.85 54.89 27.22
CA LYS A 6 -4.27 54.43 27.18
C LYS A 6 -5.30 55.13 26.28
N SER A 7 -5.94 54.34 25.40
CA SER A 7 -7.39 53.98 25.47
C SER A 7 -7.74 52.83 24.49
N ILE A 8 -8.96 52.26 24.33
CA ILE A 8 -9.97 51.59 25.21
C ILE A 8 -10.64 50.49 24.29
N TRP A 9 -11.49 49.59 24.82
CA TRP A 9 -12.33 48.54 24.15
C TRP A 9 -11.59 47.23 23.76
N ARG A 10 -11.66 46.12 24.54
CA ARG A 10 -12.77 45.16 24.83
C ARG A 10 -13.26 44.44 23.55
N ILE A 11 -13.39 43.10 23.46
CA ILE A 11 -14.06 42.15 24.39
C ILE A 11 -13.42 40.73 24.43
N VAL A 12 -13.23 40.21 25.66
CA VAL A 12 -13.32 38.82 26.20
C VAL A 12 -12.89 37.59 25.36
N ILE A 13 -11.87 36.87 25.88
CA ILE A 13 -11.85 35.39 25.95
C ILE A 13 -11.54 35.01 27.41
N ILE A 14 -12.33 34.09 27.98
CA ILE A 14 -12.09 33.51 29.32
C ILE A 14 -11.13 32.33 29.19
N ALA A 15 -10.10 32.32 30.05
CA ALA A 15 -9.26 31.15 30.28
C ALA A 15 -9.38 30.72 31.75
N ALA A 16 -9.55 29.42 31.99
CA ALA A 16 -9.28 28.80 33.27
C ALA A 16 -8.68 27.41 33.04
N VAL A 17 -7.48 27.22 33.57
CA VAL A 17 -6.73 25.96 33.61
C VAL A 17 -6.90 25.39 35.02
N VAL A 18 -6.90 24.06 35.19
CA VAL A 18 -6.05 23.33 36.16
C VAL A 18 -6.39 21.83 36.15
N ALA A 19 -5.35 21.04 36.33
CA ALA A 19 -5.33 19.59 36.28
C ALA A 19 -6.13 18.90 37.42
N SER A 20 -6.40 17.60 37.24
CA SER A 20 -6.01 16.63 38.28
C SER A 20 -5.64 15.28 37.66
N SER A 21 -4.45 14.85 38.03
CA SER A 21 -3.87 13.54 37.79
C SER A 21 -4.31 12.53 38.85
N CYS A 22 -4.54 11.27 38.46
CA CYS A 22 -4.38 10.14 39.37
C CYS A 22 -3.49 9.08 38.70
N TRP A 23 -2.28 8.95 39.23
CA TRP A 23 -1.53 7.70 39.19
C TRP A 23 -2.22 6.66 40.08
N VAL A 24 -1.96 5.38 39.83
CA VAL A 24 -1.90 4.37 40.89
C VAL A 24 -0.65 3.54 40.60
N ASP A 25 0.29 3.58 41.54
CA ASP A 25 1.52 2.79 41.49
C ASP A 25 1.29 1.31 41.79
N VAL A 26 2.31 0.51 41.47
CA VAL A 26 2.37 -0.91 41.79
C VAL A 26 3.15 -1.10 43.09
N SER A 27 2.57 -1.77 44.07
CA SER A 27 3.33 -2.44 45.13
C SER A 27 2.74 -3.79 45.54
N ASP A 28 3.64 -4.77 45.62
CA ASP A 28 3.73 -5.90 46.54
C ASP A 28 2.60 -6.95 46.67
N ALA A 29 2.91 -8.09 46.04
CA ALA A 29 3.30 -9.35 46.71
C ALA A 29 2.33 -10.10 47.68
N GLU A 30 2.18 -11.38 47.34
CA GLU A 30 1.88 -12.54 48.23
C GLU A 30 0.66 -12.54 49.17
N ALA A 31 -0.35 -13.36 48.83
CA ALA A 31 -0.65 -14.59 49.61
C ALA A 31 -1.66 -15.52 48.90
N LYS A 32 -1.57 -16.82 49.21
CA LYS A 32 -2.41 -17.90 48.66
C LYS A 32 -3.81 -17.92 49.30
N LYS A 33 -4.87 -18.23 48.52
CA LYS A 33 -5.69 -19.45 48.76
C LYS A 33 -6.64 -19.83 47.62
N LYS A 34 -6.96 -21.13 47.62
CA LYS A 34 -7.66 -21.93 46.60
C LYS A 34 -9.11 -21.49 46.35
N GLY A 35 -9.55 -21.59 45.09
CA GLY A 35 -10.98 -21.54 44.72
C GLY A 35 -11.25 -22.12 43.33
N LYS A 36 -11.54 -23.43 43.23
CA LYS A 36 -11.99 -24.07 41.98
C LYS A 36 -13.44 -23.65 41.68
N GLY A 37 -13.64 -22.68 40.79
CA GLY A 37 -14.97 -22.23 40.34
C GLY A 37 -15.19 -22.48 38.84
N LYS A 38 -16.20 -23.27 38.47
CA LYS A 38 -16.57 -23.57 37.07
C LYS A 38 -16.90 -22.27 36.30
N SER A 39 -16.14 -21.94 35.26
CA SER A 39 -16.46 -20.82 34.37
C SER A 39 -17.63 -21.19 33.45
N LYS A 40 -18.86 -20.80 33.85
CA LYS A 40 -20.01 -20.79 32.93
C LYS A 40 -19.70 -19.89 31.74
N SER A 41 -19.89 -20.42 30.53
CA SER A 41 -19.74 -19.69 29.27
C SER A 41 -20.79 -18.56 29.16
N LYS A 42 -20.41 -17.34 29.54
CA LYS A 42 -21.19 -16.15 29.18
C LYS A 42 -20.94 -15.81 27.72
N THR A 43 -21.80 -16.28 26.83
CA THR A 43 -22.03 -15.71 25.49
C THR A 43 -22.56 -14.28 25.65
N SER A 44 -21.65 -13.32 25.87
CA SER A 44 -21.99 -11.91 25.92
C SER A 44 -22.29 -11.38 24.52
N SER A 45 -23.55 -11.49 24.11
CA SER A 45 -24.12 -10.71 23.01
C SER A 45 -24.06 -9.22 23.36
N SER A 46 -22.91 -8.60 23.11
CA SER A 46 -22.75 -7.16 23.34
C SER A 46 -23.70 -6.39 22.42
N LYS A 47 -24.84 -5.96 22.98
CA LYS A 47 -25.73 -4.98 22.35
C LYS A 47 -24.93 -3.71 22.11
N SER A 48 -24.34 -3.58 20.92
CA SER A 48 -23.71 -2.34 20.51
C SER A 48 -24.81 -1.28 20.41
N LYS A 49 -24.86 -0.35 21.36
CA LYS A 49 -25.79 0.80 21.31
C LYS A 49 -25.62 1.46 19.95
N ASN A 50 -26.69 1.47 19.15
CA ASN A 50 -26.69 2.14 17.85
C ASN A 50 -26.49 3.63 18.12
N LYS A 51 -25.39 4.21 17.62
CA LYS A 51 -25.00 5.61 17.91
C LYS A 51 -25.80 6.66 17.12
N PHE A 52 -26.84 6.23 16.42
CA PHE A 52 -27.63 7.06 15.53
C PHE A 52 -29.10 6.96 15.95
N PRO A 53 -29.86 8.07 15.93
CA PRO A 53 -31.29 8.01 16.15
C PRO A 53 -31.93 7.05 15.13
N PRO A 54 -33.02 6.34 15.49
CA PRO A 54 -33.85 5.67 14.51
C PRO A 54 -34.26 6.65 13.41
N LYS A 55 -34.27 6.17 12.16
CA LYS A 55 -34.94 6.85 11.04
C LYS A 55 -36.22 6.12 10.73
N ASP A 56 -37.24 6.85 10.36
CA ASP A 56 -38.50 6.28 9.90
C ASP A 56 -38.27 5.42 8.66
N TYR A 57 -38.95 4.27 8.63
CA TYR A 57 -38.86 3.33 7.54
C TYR A 57 -39.88 3.73 6.47
N ASP A 58 -39.43 4.48 5.46
CA ASP A 58 -40.18 4.63 4.22
C ASP A 58 -39.94 3.39 3.33
N PRO A 59 -40.97 2.54 3.09
CA PRO A 59 -40.83 1.35 2.25
C PRO A 59 -40.50 1.69 0.80
N ASN A 60 -40.89 2.88 0.31
CA ASN A 60 -40.78 3.29 -1.09
C ASN A 60 -39.44 3.96 -1.42
N THR A 61 -38.60 4.23 -0.42
CA THR A 61 -37.27 4.82 -0.61
C THR A 61 -36.49 4.02 -1.63
N LYS A 62 -36.09 4.68 -2.72
CA LYS A 62 -35.33 4.06 -3.81
C LYS A 62 -33.88 3.79 -3.39
N VAL A 63 -33.43 2.57 -3.62
CA VAL A 63 -32.11 2.07 -3.20
C VAL A 63 -31.41 1.30 -4.31
N TYR A 64 -30.09 1.19 -4.19
CA TYR A 64 -29.20 0.52 -5.13
C TYR A 64 -28.43 -0.61 -4.42
N ILE A 65 -28.29 -1.76 -5.07
CA ILE A 65 -27.69 -2.96 -4.48
C ILE A 65 -26.27 -3.21 -5.02
N ASP A 66 -25.31 -3.36 -4.11
CA ASP A 66 -23.95 -3.86 -4.40
C ASP A 66 -24.03 -5.30 -4.94
N ALA A 67 -23.51 -5.55 -6.14
CA ALA A 67 -23.51 -6.86 -6.79
C ALA A 67 -22.63 -7.89 -6.05
N LEU A 68 -21.51 -7.44 -5.45
CA LEU A 68 -20.56 -8.32 -4.77
C LEU A 68 -21.03 -8.72 -3.37
N PHE A 69 -21.52 -7.75 -2.58
CA PHE A 69 -21.81 -7.94 -1.16
C PHE A 69 -23.30 -7.86 -0.80
N PHE A 70 -24.18 -7.74 -1.80
CA PHE A 70 -25.64 -7.62 -1.64
C PHE A 70 -26.04 -6.56 -0.59
N ARG A 71 -25.35 -5.41 -0.64
CA ARG A 71 -25.51 -4.29 0.30
C ARG A 71 -26.38 -3.20 -0.31
N CYS A 72 -27.28 -2.68 0.51
CA CYS A 72 -28.19 -1.61 0.14
C CYS A 72 -27.55 -0.23 0.35
N HIS A 73 -27.70 0.67 -0.63
CA HIS A 73 -27.29 2.08 -0.60
C HIS A 73 -28.45 2.99 -1.00
N ALA A 74 -28.57 4.14 -0.33
CA ALA A 74 -29.49 5.21 -0.76
C ALA A 74 -29.01 5.87 -2.07
N GLU A 75 -29.90 6.57 -2.77
CA GLU A 75 -29.60 7.23 -4.04
C GLU A 75 -28.56 8.37 -3.93
N ASP A 76 -28.48 9.03 -2.78
CA ASP A 76 -27.54 10.11 -2.43
C ASP A 76 -26.23 9.59 -1.80
N CYS A 77 -26.07 8.27 -1.69
CA CYS A 77 -25.03 7.67 -0.87
C CYS A 77 -23.61 7.98 -1.39
N PRO A 78 -22.69 8.58 -0.59
CA PRO A 78 -21.34 8.90 -1.04
C PRO A 78 -20.42 7.66 -1.21
N ALA A 79 -20.95 6.46 -0.97
CA ALA A 79 -20.32 5.17 -1.26
C ALA A 79 -20.86 4.50 -2.54
N LEU A 80 -21.85 5.11 -3.20
CA LEU A 80 -22.46 4.62 -4.42
C LEU A 80 -21.64 5.08 -5.63
N PHE A 81 -20.97 4.11 -6.27
CA PHE A 81 -20.29 4.24 -7.56
C PHE A 81 -20.93 3.22 -8.53
N MET A 82 -20.80 3.46 -9.84
CA MET A 82 -21.48 2.68 -10.89
C MET A 82 -22.99 2.54 -10.63
N LYS A 83 -23.66 3.66 -10.31
CA LYS A 83 -25.10 3.71 -10.05
C LYS A 83 -25.89 3.13 -11.23
N GLU A 84 -25.42 3.47 -12.43
CA GLU A 84 -25.84 3.03 -13.76
C GLU A 84 -25.70 1.52 -14.01
N ASN A 85 -24.84 0.80 -13.27
CA ASN A 85 -24.65 -0.64 -13.41
C ASN A 85 -25.23 -1.46 -12.25
N LYS A 86 -25.90 -0.83 -11.29
CA LYS A 86 -26.45 -1.50 -10.10
C LYS A 86 -27.95 -1.67 -10.20
N LYS A 87 -28.44 -2.82 -9.73
CA LYS A 87 -29.89 -3.05 -9.59
C LYS A 87 -30.46 -2.06 -8.58
N SER A 88 -31.44 -1.26 -9.03
CA SER A 88 -32.29 -0.46 -8.16
C SER A 88 -33.56 -1.23 -7.76
N MET A 89 -34.09 -0.90 -6.59
CA MET A 89 -35.36 -1.42 -6.04
C MET A 89 -35.85 -0.48 -4.92
N THR A 90 -36.99 -0.77 -4.31
CA THR A 90 -37.42 -0.08 -3.08
C THR A 90 -36.72 -0.64 -1.84
N LEU A 91 -36.69 0.11 -0.74
CA LEU A 91 -36.11 -0.33 0.53
C LEU A 91 -36.83 -1.57 1.08
N GLU A 92 -38.15 -1.64 0.92
CA GLU A 92 -38.98 -2.79 1.31
C GLU A 92 -38.65 -4.05 0.49
N GLU A 93 -38.47 -3.92 -0.83
CA GLU A 93 -38.01 -5.02 -1.68
C GLU A 93 -36.60 -5.50 -1.29
N ALA A 94 -35.69 -4.56 -1.00
CA ALA A 94 -34.32 -4.87 -0.58
C ALA A 94 -34.30 -5.61 0.77
N ASP A 95 -35.11 -5.19 1.74
CA ASP A 95 -35.17 -5.84 3.05
C ASP A 95 -35.81 -7.22 2.96
N LYS A 96 -36.92 -7.36 2.22
CA LYS A 96 -37.55 -8.66 1.92
C LYS A 96 -36.60 -9.64 1.23
N ALA A 97 -35.77 -9.17 0.29
CA ALA A 97 -34.72 -9.97 -0.34
C ALA A 97 -33.56 -10.32 0.61
N GLY A 98 -33.54 -9.76 1.82
CA GLY A 98 -32.51 -9.98 2.84
C GLY A 98 -31.21 -9.23 2.59
N ALA A 99 -31.26 -8.09 1.87
CA ALA A 99 -30.10 -7.25 1.60
C ALA A 99 -29.47 -6.72 2.88
N MET A 100 -28.16 -6.44 2.82
CA MET A 100 -27.43 -5.87 3.95
C MET A 100 -27.77 -4.38 4.10
N ILE A 101 -28.85 -4.12 4.82
CA ILE A 101 -29.24 -2.79 5.30
C ILE A 101 -28.50 -2.53 6.63
N CYS A 102 -27.65 -1.52 6.63
CA CYS A 102 -26.97 -0.95 7.81
C CYS A 102 -26.29 -1.96 8.77
N GLY A 103 -25.32 -2.73 8.28
CA GLY A 103 -24.65 -3.78 9.05
C GLY A 103 -24.01 -3.35 10.39
N VAL A 104 -24.46 -3.96 11.49
CA VAL A 104 -23.71 -4.07 12.74
C VAL A 104 -22.47 -4.96 12.51
N GLY A 105 -21.36 -4.73 13.21
CA GLY A 105 -20.15 -5.57 13.12
C GLY A 105 -19.18 -5.25 11.96
N MET A 106 -19.58 -4.52 10.92
CA MET A 106 -18.65 -4.05 9.87
C MET A 106 -17.73 -2.92 10.37
N LYS A 107 -16.61 -3.27 11.00
CA LYS A 107 -15.54 -2.35 11.44
C LYS A 107 -14.80 -1.60 10.31
N SER A 108 -15.27 -1.65 9.06
CA SER A 108 -14.52 -1.16 7.88
C SER A 108 -15.31 -0.36 6.85
N SER A 109 -16.62 -0.12 7.02
CA SER A 109 -17.40 0.77 6.13
C SER A 109 -17.67 2.09 6.84
N GLN A 110 -16.81 3.09 6.60
CA GLN A 110 -16.94 4.44 7.18
C GLN A 110 -18.07 5.28 6.55
N GLN A 111 -18.74 4.75 5.54
CA GLN A 111 -19.92 5.34 4.90
C GLN A 111 -21.09 4.36 5.04
N LYS A 112 -22.11 4.78 5.80
CA LYS A 112 -23.36 4.05 6.00
C LYS A 112 -24.51 5.03 5.75
N CYS A 113 -24.88 5.24 4.49
CA CYS A 113 -25.94 6.19 4.11
C CYS A 113 -27.32 5.85 4.72
N LEU A 114 -27.59 4.56 4.95
CA LEU A 114 -28.81 4.08 5.61
C LEU A 114 -28.68 3.98 7.15
N GLN A 115 -27.90 4.86 7.79
CA GLN A 115 -27.86 4.94 9.27
C GLN A 115 -29.24 5.27 9.85
N GLY A 116 -29.61 4.57 10.93
CA GLY A 116 -30.86 4.77 11.66
C GLY A 116 -32.02 3.86 11.18
N TYR A 117 -31.99 3.39 9.93
CA TYR A 117 -33.01 2.47 9.42
C TYR A 117 -32.96 1.12 10.16
N GLN A 118 -34.11 0.71 10.70
CA GLN A 118 -34.32 -0.59 11.34
C GLN A 118 -34.91 -1.55 10.31
N ARG A 119 -34.35 -2.75 10.22
CA ARG A 119 -34.80 -3.78 9.27
C ARG A 119 -35.93 -4.62 9.84
N LYS A 120 -36.92 -4.91 9.00
CA LYS A 120 -38.11 -5.74 9.31
C LYS A 120 -37.85 -7.23 9.08
N HIS A 121 -37.01 -7.58 8.11
CA HIS A 121 -36.79 -8.97 7.66
C HIS A 121 -35.42 -9.52 8.12
N PRO A 122 -35.17 -10.84 8.12
CA PRO A 122 -33.85 -11.41 8.42
C PRO A 122 -32.83 -11.09 7.30
N GLN A 123 -31.52 -11.12 7.60
CA GLN A 123 -30.49 -10.85 6.59
C GLN A 123 -30.16 -12.17 5.91
N LYS A 124 -30.11 -12.19 4.58
CA LYS A 124 -29.71 -13.38 3.83
C LYS A 124 -28.30 -13.80 4.29
N GLN A 125 -28.13 -15.05 4.66
CA GLN A 125 -26.84 -15.61 5.10
C GLN A 125 -26.13 -16.31 3.94
N THR A 126 -24.85 -16.61 4.09
CA THR A 126 -24.14 -17.51 3.16
C THR A 126 -24.59 -18.95 3.40
N GLY A 127 -25.16 -19.58 2.37
CA GLY A 127 -25.60 -20.97 2.42
C GLY A 127 -24.45 -21.98 2.38
N ASP A 128 -24.79 -23.25 2.59
CA ASP A 128 -23.86 -24.39 2.51
C ASP A 128 -23.32 -24.62 1.09
N ASP A 129 -24.10 -24.23 0.09
CA ASP A 129 -23.82 -24.20 -1.35
C ASP A 129 -22.87 -23.09 -1.79
N THR A 130 -22.77 -22.01 -0.99
CA THR A 130 -22.00 -20.81 -1.34
C THR A 130 -20.54 -21.17 -1.59
N LEU A 131 -20.04 -20.84 -2.77
CA LEU A 131 -18.64 -21.07 -3.14
C LEU A 131 -17.71 -20.26 -2.22
N VAL A 132 -16.67 -20.90 -1.71
CA VAL A 132 -15.61 -20.32 -0.88
C VAL A 132 -14.26 -20.79 -1.36
N TRP A 133 -13.22 -20.00 -1.12
CA TRP A 133 -11.84 -20.39 -1.43
C TRP A 133 -10.94 -20.39 -0.19
N ALA A 134 -10.00 -21.32 -0.14
CA ALA A 134 -9.02 -21.39 0.94
C ALA A 134 -7.91 -20.36 0.74
N GLY A 135 -7.71 -19.51 1.74
CA GLY A 135 -6.51 -18.71 1.94
C GLY A 135 -5.59 -19.34 2.99
N GLU A 136 -4.32 -18.96 2.96
CA GLU A 136 -3.38 -19.33 4.02
C GLU A 136 -3.78 -18.64 5.32
N GLY A 137 -4.07 -19.44 6.35
CA GLY A 137 -4.34 -18.93 7.68
C GLY A 137 -3.10 -18.24 8.25
N ARG A 138 -3.28 -17.09 8.91
CA ARG A 138 -2.22 -16.25 9.52
C ARG A 138 -1.21 -16.98 10.41
N THR A 139 -1.53 -18.19 10.86
CA THR A 139 -0.75 -18.99 11.81
C THR A 139 -0.22 -20.29 11.23
N GLY A 140 -0.47 -20.59 9.94
CA GLY A 140 -0.11 -21.86 9.29
C GLY A 140 -0.84 -23.11 9.83
N LYS A 141 -1.65 -22.98 10.89
CA LYS A 141 -2.19 -24.11 11.66
C LYS A 141 -3.57 -24.61 11.21
N LYS A 142 -4.32 -23.83 10.43
CA LYS A 142 -5.60 -24.23 9.79
C LYS A 142 -5.83 -23.45 8.49
N LEU A 143 -6.51 -24.07 7.52
CA LEU A 143 -7.03 -23.38 6.35
C LEU A 143 -8.11 -22.36 6.77
N ALA A 144 -8.02 -21.15 6.24
CA ALA A 144 -9.03 -20.12 6.42
C ALA A 144 -9.84 -20.01 5.12
N TRP A 145 -11.14 -20.23 5.19
CA TRP A 145 -12.03 -20.15 4.04
C TRP A 145 -12.63 -18.74 3.91
N HIS A 146 -12.66 -18.25 2.68
CA HIS A 146 -13.08 -16.89 2.35
C HIS A 146 -14.24 -16.91 1.36
N VAL A 147 -15.24 -16.06 1.60
CA VAL A 147 -16.25 -15.77 0.59
C VAL A 147 -15.62 -15.01 -0.59
N PRO A 148 -16.18 -15.11 -1.80
CA PRO A 148 -15.64 -14.42 -2.96
C PRO A 148 -15.65 -12.90 -2.76
N GLY A 149 -14.60 -12.23 -3.26
CA GLY A 149 -14.39 -10.79 -3.06
C GLY A 149 -13.80 -10.38 -1.71
N CYS A 150 -13.44 -11.33 -0.84
CA CYS A 150 -12.79 -11.00 0.42
C CYS A 150 -11.38 -10.42 0.19
N HIS A 151 -11.12 -9.18 0.63
CA HIS A 151 -9.80 -8.53 0.54
C HIS A 151 -8.65 -9.27 1.25
N ARG A 152 -8.94 -10.25 2.11
CA ARG A 152 -7.94 -11.12 2.77
C ARG A 152 -7.73 -12.46 2.06
N GLY A 153 -8.61 -12.80 1.13
CA GLY A 153 -8.43 -13.93 0.24
C GLY A 153 -7.78 -13.49 -1.07
N SER A 154 -7.00 -14.40 -1.62
CA SER A 154 -6.77 -14.54 -3.05
C SER A 154 -7.24 -15.94 -3.39
N GLY A 155 -8.19 -16.09 -4.29
CA GLY A 155 -8.64 -17.42 -4.69
C GLY A 155 -7.53 -18.23 -5.35
N SER A 156 -7.77 -19.52 -5.47
CA SER A 156 -7.13 -20.40 -6.46
C SER A 156 -8.20 -21.38 -6.92
N ARG A 157 -8.31 -21.64 -8.22
CA ARG A 157 -9.32 -22.58 -8.75
C ARG A 157 -9.18 -23.97 -8.14
N SER A 158 -7.95 -24.42 -7.86
CA SER A 158 -7.64 -25.68 -7.16
C SER A 158 -8.11 -25.74 -5.69
N ARG A 159 -8.59 -24.62 -5.13
CA ARG A 159 -9.04 -24.48 -3.74
C ARG A 159 -10.41 -23.80 -3.64
N LEU A 160 -11.23 -23.89 -4.69
CA LEU A 160 -12.62 -23.43 -4.70
C LEU A 160 -13.55 -24.60 -4.36
N LYS A 161 -14.39 -24.46 -3.32
CA LYS A 161 -15.32 -25.50 -2.86
C LYS A 161 -16.63 -24.87 -2.36
N THR A 162 -17.68 -25.65 -2.17
CA THR A 162 -18.86 -25.19 -1.42
C THR A 162 -18.51 -24.98 0.06
N ARG A 163 -19.19 -24.07 0.75
CA ARG A 163 -18.98 -23.81 2.19
C ARG A 163 -19.12 -25.07 3.04
N LYS A 164 -20.04 -25.97 2.68
CA LYS A 164 -20.22 -27.28 3.36
C LYS A 164 -18.98 -28.17 3.25
N ALA A 165 -18.45 -28.38 2.03
CA ALA A 165 -17.25 -29.18 1.82
C ALA A 165 -16.01 -28.56 2.49
N ALA A 166 -15.86 -27.24 2.37
CA ALA A 166 -14.79 -26.48 3.02
C ALA A 166 -14.77 -26.62 4.55
N LEU A 167 -15.94 -26.63 5.20
CA LEU A 167 -16.06 -26.82 6.65
C LEU A 167 -15.87 -28.29 7.07
N ALA A 168 -16.28 -29.25 6.24
CA ALA A 168 -16.02 -30.68 6.46
C ALA A 168 -14.51 -31.00 6.49
N GLU A 169 -13.69 -30.23 5.76
CA GLU A 169 -12.22 -30.32 5.76
C GLU A 169 -11.54 -29.72 7.03
N GLY A 170 -12.30 -29.42 8.09
CA GLY A 170 -11.78 -28.94 9.37
C GLY A 170 -11.21 -27.51 9.37
N GLY A 171 -11.34 -26.81 8.24
CA GLY A 171 -11.01 -25.39 8.11
C GLY A 171 -12.08 -24.50 8.77
N ILE A 172 -11.76 -23.22 8.94
CA ILE A 172 -12.68 -22.23 9.52
C ILE A 172 -13.02 -21.15 8.50
N MET A 173 -14.26 -20.66 8.51
CA MET A 173 -14.56 -19.41 7.81
C MET A 173 -13.77 -18.28 8.46
N CYS A 174 -13.12 -17.45 7.64
CA CYS A 174 -12.47 -16.23 8.10
C CYS A 174 -13.49 -15.35 8.84
N GLU A 175 -13.12 -14.81 10.00
CA GLU A 175 -13.94 -13.87 10.81
C GLU A 175 -14.55 -12.72 9.96
N HIS A 176 -13.82 -12.27 8.93
CA HIS A 176 -14.24 -11.19 8.03
C HIS A 176 -15.28 -11.63 6.99
N CYS A 177 -15.48 -12.94 6.85
CA CYS A 177 -16.38 -13.61 5.91
C CYS A 177 -17.59 -14.21 6.63
N ALA A 178 -17.44 -14.61 7.90
CA ALA A 178 -18.53 -15.18 8.71
C ALA A 178 -19.77 -14.28 8.85
N HIS A 179 -19.60 -12.97 8.68
CA HIS A 179 -20.68 -11.97 8.70
C HIS A 179 -20.82 -11.20 7.37
N LYS A 180 -20.18 -11.68 6.30
CA LYS A 180 -20.30 -11.10 4.96
C LYS A 180 -21.00 -12.06 4.04
N VAL A 181 -22.00 -11.51 3.38
CA VAL A 181 -22.73 -12.17 2.31
C VAL A 181 -22.05 -11.82 1.01
N SER A 182 -21.73 -12.81 0.17
CA SER A 182 -21.30 -12.61 -1.21
C SER A 182 -21.89 -13.72 -2.05
N PHE A 183 -22.58 -13.33 -3.11
CA PHE A 183 -23.21 -14.25 -4.07
C PHE A 183 -22.55 -14.18 -5.45
N ALA A 184 -21.51 -13.34 -5.60
CA ALA A 184 -20.83 -13.18 -6.86
C ALA A 184 -20.07 -14.46 -7.23
N LYS A 185 -20.48 -15.08 -8.35
CA LYS A 185 -19.85 -16.26 -8.91
C LYS A 185 -18.51 -15.86 -9.57
N PRO A 186 -17.37 -16.44 -9.17
CA PRO A 186 -16.09 -16.18 -9.83
C PRO A 186 -16.14 -16.61 -11.30
N HIS A 187 -15.69 -15.77 -12.22
CA HIS A 187 -15.80 -16.06 -13.65
C HIS A 187 -14.91 -17.25 -14.03
N ALA A 188 -15.51 -18.33 -14.54
CA ALA A 188 -14.82 -19.60 -14.77
C ALA A 188 -13.67 -19.52 -15.79
N GLN A 189 -13.73 -18.56 -16.71
CA GLN A 189 -12.78 -18.36 -17.82
C GLN A 189 -11.76 -17.23 -17.60
N ASP A 190 -11.80 -16.49 -16.48
CA ASP A 190 -10.95 -15.28 -16.29
C ASP A 190 -9.80 -15.43 -15.28
N TRP A 191 -9.67 -16.59 -14.63
CA TRP A 191 -8.39 -16.96 -14.03
C TRP A 191 -7.21 -16.85 -15.02
N PRO A 192 -7.40 -17.22 -16.30
CA PRO A 192 -6.53 -16.92 -17.42
C PRO A 192 -5.96 -15.50 -17.50
N GLU A 193 -6.65 -14.36 -17.32
CA GLU A 193 -5.97 -13.06 -17.53
C GLU A 193 -4.87 -12.72 -16.50
N LYS A 194 -4.79 -13.46 -15.38
CA LYS A 194 -3.64 -13.42 -14.44
C LYS A 194 -2.55 -14.46 -14.76
N SER A 195 -2.74 -15.30 -15.78
CA SER A 195 -1.88 -16.42 -16.14
C SER A 195 -1.70 -16.70 -17.65
N GLN A 196 -2.37 -15.97 -18.55
CA GLN A 196 -2.33 -16.16 -20.01
C GLN A 196 -0.93 -15.89 -20.57
N ASP A 197 -0.19 -15.06 -19.84
CA ASP A 197 1.18 -14.66 -20.15
C ASP A 197 2.18 -15.35 -19.20
N LYS A 198 1.83 -16.51 -18.63
CA LYS A 198 2.75 -17.35 -17.83
C LYS A 198 3.23 -18.53 -18.66
N THR A 199 4.17 -18.28 -19.58
CA THR A 199 5.22 -19.27 -19.84
C THR A 199 5.98 -19.43 -18.52
N PRO A 200 5.92 -20.59 -17.84
CA PRO A 200 6.63 -20.75 -16.58
C PRO A 200 8.14 -20.62 -16.83
N PHE A 201 8.86 -19.99 -15.90
CA PHE A 201 10.31 -19.97 -15.98
C PHE A 201 10.85 -21.41 -15.88
N VAL A 202 11.53 -21.87 -16.93
CA VAL A 202 12.25 -23.13 -16.94
C VAL A 202 13.72 -22.82 -16.66
N ALA A 203 14.23 -23.30 -15.52
CA ALA A 203 15.63 -23.17 -15.18
C ALA A 203 16.51 -23.91 -16.21
N PRO A 204 17.61 -23.30 -16.70
CA PRO A 204 18.55 -24.01 -17.57
C PRO A 204 19.12 -25.26 -16.88
N ALA A 205 19.41 -26.31 -17.66
CA ALA A 205 19.97 -27.55 -17.14
C ALA A 205 21.26 -27.29 -16.34
N GLY A 206 21.35 -27.84 -15.13
CA GLY A 206 22.48 -27.65 -14.22
C GLY A 206 22.62 -26.26 -13.57
N TRP A 207 21.74 -25.30 -13.89
CA TRP A 207 21.76 -23.99 -13.23
C TRP A 207 21.11 -24.04 -11.85
N SER A 208 21.72 -23.34 -10.90
CA SER A 208 21.13 -23.04 -9.60
C SER A 208 21.33 -21.55 -9.29
N PRO A 209 20.34 -20.87 -8.67
CA PRO A 209 20.45 -19.46 -8.36
C PRO A 209 21.57 -19.20 -7.35
N LYS A 210 22.36 -18.16 -7.58
CA LYS A 210 23.46 -17.71 -6.71
C LYS A 210 23.20 -16.29 -6.24
N ALA A 211 23.60 -15.97 -5.01
CA ALA A 211 23.53 -14.61 -4.50
C ALA A 211 24.30 -13.64 -5.42
N TYR A 212 23.67 -12.52 -5.79
CA TYR A 212 24.35 -11.47 -6.56
C TYR A 212 25.12 -10.54 -5.61
N SER A 213 26.27 -10.04 -6.08
CA SER A 213 27.08 -9.09 -5.34
C SER A 213 26.45 -7.69 -5.34
N PRO A 214 26.53 -6.93 -4.23
CA PRO A 214 26.18 -5.51 -4.22
C PRO A 214 27.20 -4.61 -4.95
N ASP A 215 28.39 -5.12 -5.26
CA ASP A 215 29.54 -4.34 -5.72
C ASP A 215 29.91 -4.59 -7.19
N GLN A 216 29.54 -5.76 -7.73
CA GLN A 216 29.64 -6.07 -9.16
C GLN A 216 28.31 -6.60 -9.73
N LEU A 217 28.02 -6.23 -10.98
CA LEU A 217 26.95 -6.86 -11.75
C LEU A 217 27.33 -8.31 -12.09
N PRO A 218 26.38 -9.25 -12.11
CA PRO A 218 26.65 -10.62 -12.54
C PRO A 218 26.89 -10.67 -14.07
N PRO A 219 27.51 -11.75 -14.59
CA PRO A 219 27.74 -11.93 -16.02
C PRO A 219 26.45 -11.85 -16.84
N LYS A 220 26.54 -11.44 -18.11
CA LYS A 220 25.36 -11.26 -18.98
C LYS A 220 24.42 -12.48 -18.98
N LYS A 221 24.95 -13.70 -19.06
CA LYS A 221 24.17 -14.94 -19.02
C LYS A 221 23.28 -15.06 -17.77
N GLU A 222 23.74 -14.62 -16.60
CA GLU A 222 22.95 -14.62 -15.36
C GLU A 222 21.90 -13.50 -15.34
N LEU A 223 22.18 -12.35 -15.97
CA LEU A 223 21.18 -11.30 -16.17
C LEU A 223 20.08 -11.76 -17.13
N ASP A 224 20.45 -12.40 -18.23
CA ASP A 224 19.51 -12.94 -19.23
C ASP A 224 18.60 -13.99 -18.57
N ILE A 225 19.14 -14.92 -17.75
CA ILE A 225 18.34 -15.89 -16.98
C ILE A 225 17.38 -15.20 -15.99
N TRP A 226 17.83 -14.15 -15.29
CA TRP A 226 16.97 -13.38 -14.38
C TRP A 226 15.87 -12.58 -15.11
N VAL A 227 16.12 -12.16 -16.35
CA VAL A 227 15.07 -11.60 -17.22
C VAL A 227 14.04 -12.66 -17.55
N GLU A 228 14.42 -13.87 -17.98
CA GLU A 228 13.46 -14.96 -18.24
C GLU A 228 12.67 -15.35 -16.98
N GLU A 229 13.33 -15.41 -15.82
CA GLU A 229 12.68 -15.62 -14.51
C GLU A 229 11.67 -14.52 -14.18
N THR A 230 11.98 -13.27 -14.56
CA THR A 230 11.05 -12.14 -14.40
C THR A 230 9.91 -12.18 -15.41
N LEU A 231 10.16 -12.57 -16.66
CA LEU A 231 9.15 -12.79 -17.69
C LEU A 231 8.21 -13.95 -17.34
N GLY A 232 8.70 -14.97 -16.61
CA GLY A 232 7.86 -16.04 -16.04
C GLY A 232 6.88 -15.58 -14.95
N THR A 233 7.00 -14.34 -14.43
CA THR A 233 5.98 -13.76 -13.55
C THR A 233 4.74 -13.33 -14.34
N GLY A 234 3.55 -13.46 -13.75
CA GLY A 234 2.30 -13.04 -14.40
C GLY A 234 2.15 -11.51 -14.52
N LEU A 235 1.12 -11.07 -15.25
CA LEU A 235 0.72 -9.65 -15.27
C LEU A 235 0.38 -9.15 -13.86
N ALA A 236 0.62 -7.87 -13.59
CA ALA A 236 0.51 -7.28 -12.27
C ALA A 236 -0.91 -6.82 -11.90
N LEU A 237 -1.89 -7.70 -12.12
CA LEU A 237 -3.32 -7.39 -12.03
C LEU A 237 -3.88 -7.66 -10.62
N SER A 238 -4.68 -6.73 -10.12
CA SER A 238 -5.33 -6.78 -8.81
C SER A 238 -6.85 -6.80 -8.96
N GLY A 239 -7.50 -7.63 -8.13
CA GLY A 239 -8.94 -7.89 -8.22
C GLY A 239 -9.18 -9.28 -8.79
N ASP A 240 -10.16 -9.99 -8.24
CA ASP A 240 -10.70 -11.21 -8.85
C ASP A 240 -11.91 -10.83 -9.69
N ARG A 241 -12.18 -11.58 -10.76
CA ARG A 241 -13.31 -11.33 -11.66
C ARG A 241 -14.45 -12.31 -11.41
N PHE A 242 -15.65 -11.85 -11.74
CA PHE A 242 -16.92 -12.51 -11.50
C PHE A 242 -17.76 -12.45 -12.78
N GLU A 243 -18.74 -13.34 -12.88
CA GLU A 243 -19.73 -13.34 -13.98
C GLU A 243 -20.47 -11.99 -14.08
N ASP A 244 -20.64 -11.30 -12.95
CA ASP A 244 -21.13 -9.93 -12.87
C ASP A 244 -19.94 -8.91 -12.96
N PRO A 245 -19.90 -8.04 -13.98
CA PRO A 245 -18.87 -7.00 -14.11
C PRO A 245 -18.90 -5.96 -12.99
N ALA A 246 -20.07 -5.59 -12.47
CA ALA A 246 -20.19 -4.67 -11.34
C ALA A 246 -19.61 -5.31 -10.07
N ALA A 247 -19.81 -6.61 -9.84
CA ALA A 247 -19.16 -7.31 -8.73
C ALA A 247 -17.62 -7.34 -8.87
N SER A 248 -17.10 -7.48 -10.10
CA SER A 248 -15.67 -7.37 -10.40
C SER A 248 -15.11 -6.00 -10.05
N MET A 249 -15.85 -4.94 -10.39
CA MET A 249 -15.46 -3.57 -10.12
C MET A 249 -15.60 -3.18 -8.64
N GLU A 250 -16.62 -3.67 -7.94
CA GLU A 250 -16.73 -3.54 -6.47
C GLU A 250 -15.58 -4.27 -5.76
N HIS A 251 -15.16 -5.42 -6.26
CA HIS A 251 -14.00 -6.10 -5.71
C HIS A 251 -12.71 -5.32 -5.99
N PHE A 252 -12.50 -4.84 -7.21
CA PHE A 252 -11.40 -3.94 -7.56
C PHE A 252 -11.35 -2.73 -6.63
N VAL A 253 -12.47 -2.05 -6.39
CA VAL A 253 -12.60 -0.91 -5.47
C VAL A 253 -12.18 -1.30 -4.04
N THR A 254 -12.59 -2.48 -3.56
CA THR A 254 -12.27 -2.96 -2.20
C THR A 254 -10.89 -3.62 -2.03
N ARG A 255 -10.17 -3.96 -3.12
CA ARG A 255 -8.75 -4.41 -3.03
C ARG A 255 -7.89 -3.31 -2.44
N ARG A 256 -6.84 -3.71 -1.70
CA ARG A 256 -5.90 -2.76 -1.09
C ARG A 256 -4.64 -2.67 -1.94
N PHE A 257 -4.34 -1.50 -2.50
CA PHE A 257 -3.20 -1.29 -3.42
C PHE A 257 -1.92 -0.78 -2.73
N PHE A 258 -1.95 -0.54 -1.41
CA PHE A 258 -0.72 -0.30 -0.65
C PHE A 258 0.22 -1.51 -0.62
N PHE A 259 -0.26 -2.72 -0.93
CA PHE A 259 0.60 -3.80 -1.38
C PHE A 259 0.71 -3.74 -2.90
N PRO A 260 1.79 -3.15 -3.44
CA PRO A 260 2.08 -3.26 -4.86
C PRO A 260 2.22 -4.74 -5.24
N GLN A 261 1.58 -5.15 -6.34
CA GLN A 261 1.70 -6.53 -6.84
C GLN A 261 3.18 -6.86 -7.03
N GLN A 262 3.65 -7.95 -6.40
CA GLN A 262 5.08 -8.26 -6.36
C GLN A 262 5.66 -8.44 -7.78
N ALA A 263 4.86 -8.97 -8.71
CA ALA A 263 5.19 -9.09 -10.12
C ALA A 263 5.61 -7.74 -10.74
N TRP A 264 4.80 -6.68 -10.61
CA TRP A 264 5.17 -5.34 -11.11
C TRP A 264 6.46 -4.83 -10.47
N ARG A 265 6.66 -5.06 -9.17
CA ARG A 265 7.86 -4.54 -8.49
C ARG A 265 9.10 -5.17 -9.07
N ASN A 266 9.05 -6.46 -9.35
CA ASN A 266 10.15 -7.18 -9.97
C ASN A 266 10.31 -6.78 -11.45
N GLN A 267 9.21 -6.63 -12.21
CA GLN A 267 9.24 -6.17 -13.61
C GLN A 267 9.83 -4.75 -13.73
N HIS A 268 9.38 -3.79 -12.92
CA HIS A 268 9.95 -2.44 -12.87
C HIS A 268 11.44 -2.47 -12.54
N MET A 269 11.83 -3.19 -11.49
CA MET A 269 13.24 -3.28 -11.08
C MET A 269 14.10 -3.98 -12.12
N CYS A 270 13.59 -5.02 -12.77
CA CYS A 270 14.26 -5.71 -13.87
C CYS A 270 14.46 -4.79 -15.07
N TYR A 271 13.41 -4.11 -15.55
CA TYR A 271 13.55 -3.14 -16.63
C TYR A 271 14.54 -2.01 -16.29
N ARG A 272 14.50 -1.46 -15.07
CA ARG A 272 15.42 -0.39 -14.65
C ARG A 272 16.89 -0.86 -14.59
N VAL A 273 17.15 -2.15 -14.41
CA VAL A 273 18.51 -2.70 -14.47
C VAL A 273 18.90 -3.04 -15.92
N THR A 274 18.04 -3.71 -16.68
CA THR A 274 18.43 -4.31 -17.97
C THR A 274 18.13 -3.43 -19.18
N GLY A 275 17.02 -2.68 -19.15
CA GLY A 275 16.43 -2.06 -20.33
C GLY A 275 15.68 -3.03 -21.24
N ASP A 276 15.43 -4.29 -20.82
CA ASP A 276 14.81 -5.30 -21.67
C ASP A 276 13.37 -4.90 -22.05
N LYS A 277 13.14 -4.78 -23.37
CA LYS A 277 11.87 -4.31 -23.93
C LYS A 277 10.70 -5.28 -23.67
N ARG A 278 10.95 -6.58 -23.51
CA ARG A 278 9.92 -7.59 -23.22
C ARG A 278 9.37 -7.38 -21.81
N VAL A 279 10.24 -7.02 -20.86
CA VAL A 279 9.83 -6.66 -19.50
C VAL A 279 9.03 -5.36 -19.49
N LEU A 280 9.45 -4.35 -20.26
CA LEU A 280 8.68 -3.11 -20.42
C LEU A 280 7.30 -3.36 -21.03
N GLU A 281 7.23 -4.22 -22.05
CA GLU A 281 5.95 -4.56 -22.70
C GLU A 281 5.02 -5.30 -21.74
N LYS A 282 5.54 -6.17 -20.88
CA LYS A 282 4.75 -6.82 -19.82
C LYS A 282 4.19 -5.84 -18.79
N MET A 283 4.94 -4.78 -18.48
CA MET A 283 4.42 -3.66 -17.70
C MET A 283 3.35 -2.88 -18.47
N ARG A 284 3.55 -2.61 -19.77
CA ARG A 284 2.54 -1.94 -20.62
C ARG A 284 1.25 -2.73 -20.75
N ALA A 285 1.30 -4.05 -20.92
CA ALA A 285 0.12 -4.91 -20.89
C ALA A 285 -0.68 -4.76 -19.58
N SER A 286 0.03 -4.70 -18.45
CA SER A 286 -0.59 -4.41 -17.14
C SER A 286 -1.16 -2.98 -17.06
N ALA A 287 -0.53 -1.99 -17.70
CA ALA A 287 -1.06 -0.62 -17.79
C ALA A 287 -2.30 -0.52 -18.70
N ARG A 288 -2.32 -1.19 -19.86
CA ARG A 288 -3.48 -1.28 -20.77
C ARG A 288 -4.72 -1.80 -20.06
N PHE A 289 -4.57 -2.82 -19.20
CA PHE A 289 -5.67 -3.32 -18.39
C PHE A 289 -6.28 -2.24 -17.48
N TYR A 290 -5.45 -1.55 -16.67
CA TYR A 290 -5.94 -0.51 -15.78
C TYR A 290 -6.46 0.73 -16.52
N ASN A 291 -5.90 1.05 -17.69
CA ASN A 291 -6.37 2.11 -18.58
C ASN A 291 -7.77 1.79 -19.13
N LYS A 292 -7.97 0.59 -19.68
CA LYS A 292 -9.28 0.10 -20.16
C LYS A 292 -10.32 0.09 -19.03
N LEU A 293 -9.94 -0.39 -17.84
CA LEU A 293 -10.79 -0.41 -16.65
C LEU A 293 -11.20 1.01 -16.22
N ALA A 294 -10.26 1.95 -16.17
CA ALA A 294 -10.54 3.32 -15.76
C ALA A 294 -11.46 4.06 -16.75
N LYS A 295 -11.30 3.79 -18.05
CA LYS A 295 -12.18 4.33 -19.10
C LYS A 295 -13.58 3.70 -19.11
N ALA A 296 -13.68 2.39 -18.87
CA ALA A 296 -14.96 1.68 -18.86
C ALA A 296 -15.79 1.98 -17.59
N TYR A 297 -15.13 2.25 -16.46
CA TYR A 297 -15.79 2.47 -15.17
C TYR A 297 -15.23 3.72 -14.45
N PRO A 298 -15.40 4.93 -15.02
CA PRO A 298 -14.79 6.15 -14.49
C PRO A 298 -15.25 6.48 -13.07
N SER A 299 -16.52 6.21 -12.74
CA SER A 299 -17.07 6.40 -11.39
C SER A 299 -16.39 5.50 -10.35
N ALA A 300 -16.12 4.23 -10.68
CA ALA A 300 -15.38 3.30 -9.83
C ALA A 300 -13.89 3.64 -9.73
N ALA A 301 -13.28 4.11 -10.83
CA ALA A 301 -11.89 4.54 -10.88
C ALA A 301 -11.65 5.80 -10.02
N ALA A 302 -12.52 6.81 -10.13
CA ALA A 302 -12.48 8.01 -9.29
C ALA A 302 -12.75 7.67 -7.82
N TYR A 303 -13.78 6.88 -7.51
CA TYR A 303 -14.05 6.44 -6.13
C TYR A 303 -12.86 5.64 -5.55
N LYS A 304 -12.22 4.80 -6.37
CA LYS A 304 -10.98 4.11 -5.99
C LYS A 304 -9.84 5.10 -5.74
N ALA A 305 -9.67 6.08 -6.60
CA ALA A 305 -8.59 7.06 -6.51
C ALA A 305 -8.83 8.15 -5.45
N ASN A 306 -9.97 8.16 -4.75
CA ASN A 306 -10.32 9.09 -3.68
C ASN A 306 -9.52 8.87 -2.37
N GLY A 307 -8.20 8.84 -2.51
CA GLY A 307 -7.23 8.60 -1.45
C GLY A 307 -5.99 7.84 -1.95
N PRO A 308 -4.81 8.15 -1.40
CA PRO A 308 -3.53 7.64 -1.92
C PRO A 308 -3.34 6.11 -1.77
N GLU A 309 -4.07 5.45 -0.87
CA GLU A 309 -4.06 3.97 -0.79
C GLU A 309 -4.68 3.31 -2.04
N GLY A 310 -5.65 3.98 -2.67
CA GLY A 310 -6.39 3.46 -3.80
C GLY A 310 -5.82 3.90 -5.14
N SER A 311 -5.41 5.18 -5.27
CA SER A 311 -4.85 5.74 -6.51
C SER A 311 -3.60 5.01 -7.01
N ALA A 312 -2.89 4.30 -6.12
CA ALA A 312 -1.80 3.40 -6.44
C ALA A 312 -2.13 2.29 -7.47
N PHE A 313 -3.40 2.07 -7.86
CA PHE A 313 -3.72 1.20 -9.00
C PHE A 313 -3.20 1.70 -10.35
N MET A 314 -3.01 3.02 -10.51
CA MET A 314 -2.55 3.66 -11.76
C MET A 314 -1.02 3.74 -11.89
N TRP A 315 -0.29 3.25 -10.89
CA TRP A 315 1.18 3.21 -10.83
C TRP A 315 1.87 2.66 -12.09
N THR A 316 1.40 1.57 -12.67
CA THR A 316 1.98 1.00 -13.90
C THR A 316 1.81 1.94 -15.06
N MET A 317 0.62 2.52 -15.24
CA MET A 317 0.35 3.54 -16.26
C MET A 317 1.31 4.72 -16.11
N ALA A 318 1.42 5.28 -14.90
CA ALA A 318 2.30 6.43 -14.62
C ALA A 318 3.78 6.12 -14.93
N VAL A 319 4.28 4.97 -14.47
CA VAL A 319 5.69 4.59 -14.64
C VAL A 319 6.01 4.20 -16.08
N THR A 320 5.17 3.41 -16.77
CA THR A 320 5.43 3.05 -18.18
C THR A 320 5.26 4.23 -19.11
N ALA A 321 4.31 5.12 -18.84
CA ALA A 321 4.15 6.35 -19.60
C ALA A 321 5.38 7.25 -19.46
N ARG A 322 5.82 7.54 -18.22
CA ARG A 322 7.00 8.37 -18.00
C ARG A 322 8.28 7.74 -18.56
N ILE A 323 8.48 6.43 -18.43
CA ILE A 323 9.60 5.72 -19.09
C ILE A 323 9.58 5.98 -20.60
N THR A 324 8.40 5.86 -21.22
CA THR A 324 8.22 6.07 -22.66
C THR A 324 8.44 7.54 -23.06
N MET A 325 7.93 8.51 -22.28
CA MET A 325 8.17 9.94 -22.52
C MET A 325 9.65 10.30 -22.35
N LYS A 326 10.31 9.82 -21.29
CA LYS A 326 11.75 10.05 -21.07
C LYS A 326 12.61 9.43 -22.18
N MET A 327 12.23 8.25 -22.69
CA MET A 327 12.87 7.66 -23.88
C MET A 327 12.64 8.50 -25.14
N ALA A 328 11.41 8.95 -25.41
CA ALA A 328 11.10 9.77 -26.59
C ALA A 328 11.84 11.12 -26.57
N ARG A 329 11.97 11.74 -25.38
CA ARG A 329 12.74 12.97 -25.15
C ARG A 329 14.25 12.78 -25.30
N LYS A 330 14.81 11.72 -24.71
CA LYS A 330 16.27 11.48 -24.68
C LYS A 330 16.80 10.85 -25.98
N TYR A 331 15.97 10.04 -26.63
CA TYR A 331 16.30 9.29 -27.84
C TYR A 331 15.18 9.42 -28.89
N PRO A 332 15.07 10.60 -29.55
CA PRO A 332 14.12 10.80 -30.64
C PRO A 332 14.19 9.68 -31.68
N GLY A 333 13.02 9.17 -32.11
CA GLY A 333 12.93 8.05 -33.05
C GLY A 333 13.16 6.65 -32.48
N LYS A 334 13.54 6.49 -31.19
CA LYS A 334 13.60 5.16 -30.53
C LYS A 334 12.26 4.71 -29.90
N VAL A 335 11.27 5.59 -29.90
CA VAL A 335 9.89 5.33 -29.48
C VAL A 335 8.98 5.52 -30.70
N SER A 336 8.14 4.53 -30.99
CA SER A 336 7.18 4.59 -32.10
C SER A 336 6.02 5.57 -31.81
N LYS A 337 5.33 6.03 -32.87
CA LYS A 337 4.13 6.87 -32.72
C LYS A 337 3.05 6.21 -31.86
N GLN A 338 2.89 4.88 -31.97
CA GLN A 338 1.93 4.10 -31.19
C GLN A 338 2.30 4.05 -29.70
N GLU A 339 3.55 3.75 -29.36
CA GLU A 339 4.02 3.76 -27.97
C GLU A 339 3.89 5.15 -27.32
N PHE A 340 4.19 6.20 -28.08
CA PHE A 340 4.03 7.58 -27.61
C PHE A 340 2.55 7.92 -27.34
N ALA A 341 1.66 7.61 -28.29
CA ALA A 341 0.23 7.85 -28.14
C ALA A 341 -0.38 7.05 -26.97
N GLU A 342 0.03 5.79 -26.78
CA GLU A 342 -0.34 4.96 -25.64
C GLU A 342 0.12 5.57 -24.30
N ALA A 343 1.36 6.04 -24.24
CA ALA A 343 1.89 6.70 -23.04
C ALA A 343 1.18 8.03 -22.73
N GLU A 344 0.79 8.80 -23.76
CA GLU A 344 -0.03 10.00 -23.60
C GLU A 344 -1.45 9.66 -23.10
N ASP A 345 -2.07 8.61 -23.65
CA ASP A 345 -3.40 8.14 -23.26
C ASP A 345 -3.46 7.66 -21.80
N PHE A 346 -2.40 7.00 -21.33
CA PHE A 346 -2.22 6.62 -19.93
C PHE A 346 -2.17 7.85 -19.01
N LEU A 347 -1.42 8.90 -19.38
CA LEU A 347 -1.34 10.14 -18.60
C LEU A 347 -2.68 10.88 -18.59
N LYS A 348 -3.34 11.00 -19.75
CA LYS A 348 -4.69 11.60 -19.86
C LYS A 348 -5.72 10.89 -18.99
N THR A 349 -5.68 9.56 -18.95
CA THR A 349 -6.60 8.76 -18.13
C THR A 349 -6.32 8.91 -16.63
N ILE A 350 -5.05 9.06 -16.23
CA ILE A 350 -4.69 9.41 -14.83
C ILE A 350 -5.27 10.77 -14.45
N VAL A 351 -5.07 11.79 -15.29
CA VAL A 351 -5.60 13.15 -15.05
C VAL A 351 -7.12 13.12 -14.96
N ALA A 352 -7.81 12.49 -15.91
CA ALA A 352 -9.27 12.35 -15.90
C ALA A 352 -9.80 11.65 -14.63
N THR A 353 -9.05 10.68 -14.09
CA THR A 353 -9.41 9.94 -12.86
C THR A 353 -9.19 10.76 -11.59
N LEU A 354 -8.09 11.53 -11.52
CA LEU A 354 -7.70 12.26 -10.30
C LEU A 354 -8.33 13.65 -10.20
N LYS A 355 -8.44 14.36 -11.32
CA LYS A 355 -8.88 15.76 -11.39
C LYS A 355 -10.19 16.05 -10.65
N PRO A 356 -11.26 15.22 -10.75
CA PRO A 356 -12.51 15.47 -10.03
C PRO A 356 -12.40 15.43 -8.50
N THR A 357 -11.36 14.82 -7.95
CA THR A 357 -11.13 14.71 -6.49
C THR A 357 -10.06 15.66 -5.99
N TYR A 358 -8.91 15.71 -6.67
CA TYR A 358 -7.74 16.43 -6.19
C TYR A 358 -7.73 17.90 -6.63
N GLU A 359 -8.14 18.18 -7.87
CA GLU A 359 -8.12 19.53 -8.47
C GLU A 359 -9.48 20.24 -8.34
N LYS A 360 -10.39 19.74 -7.49
CA LYS A 360 -11.66 20.42 -7.21
C LYS A 360 -11.39 21.66 -6.35
N TYR A 361 -11.56 22.85 -6.93
CA TYR A 361 -11.18 24.15 -6.35
C TYR A 361 -12.08 24.65 -5.19
N ASP A 362 -13.07 23.87 -4.77
CA ASP A 362 -13.90 24.20 -3.60
C ASP A 362 -13.16 23.83 -2.31
N ASN A 363 -13.03 24.79 -1.37
CA ASN A 363 -12.42 24.60 -0.05
C ASN A 363 -11.03 23.94 -0.13
N ILE A 364 -10.04 24.66 -0.66
CA ILE A 364 -8.69 24.16 -0.93
C ILE A 364 -7.80 24.28 0.32
N ASP A 365 -7.11 23.20 0.67
CA ASP A 365 -6.05 23.22 1.67
C ASP A 365 -4.82 23.99 1.14
N SER A 366 -4.39 25.01 1.87
CA SER A 366 -3.31 25.91 1.44
C SER A 366 -1.94 25.23 1.36
N GLU A 367 -1.68 24.20 2.16
CA GLU A 367 -0.41 23.45 2.18
C GLU A 367 -0.37 22.45 1.03
N TYR A 368 -1.40 21.62 0.85
CA TYR A 368 -1.44 20.57 -0.16
C TYR A 368 -1.87 21.07 -1.56
N GLY A 369 -2.66 22.13 -1.66
CA GLY A 369 -3.18 22.63 -2.94
C GLY A 369 -4.28 21.76 -3.57
N ILE A 370 -5.06 21.06 -2.73
CA ILE A 370 -6.18 20.17 -3.10
C ILE A 370 -7.36 20.39 -2.14
N ASN A 371 -8.52 19.81 -2.43
CA ASN A 371 -9.68 19.88 -1.53
C ASN A 371 -9.35 19.48 -0.07
N GLN A 372 -9.80 20.29 0.89
CA GLN A 372 -9.52 20.17 2.32
C GLN A 372 -9.92 18.80 2.89
N GLY A 373 -11.07 18.25 2.48
CA GLY A 373 -11.52 16.93 2.95
C GLY A 373 -10.56 15.81 2.55
N VAL A 374 -9.93 15.94 1.38
CA VAL A 374 -8.90 15.02 0.89
C VAL A 374 -7.60 15.23 1.70
N ALA A 375 -7.12 16.47 1.86
CA ALA A 375 -5.93 16.80 2.65
C ALA A 375 -6.04 16.31 4.12
N ASP A 376 -7.20 16.52 4.75
CA ASP A 376 -7.52 16.03 6.09
C ASP A 376 -7.51 14.51 6.19
N ALA A 377 -8.08 13.82 5.20
CA ALA A 377 -8.03 12.37 5.15
C ALA A 377 -6.59 11.87 5.06
N ILE A 378 -5.74 12.57 4.29
CA ILE A 378 -4.31 12.25 4.09
C ILE A 378 -3.50 12.40 5.37
N ARG A 379 -3.60 13.53 6.08
CA ARG A 379 -2.96 13.74 7.39
C ARG A 379 -3.37 12.66 8.42
N LYS A 380 -4.55 12.04 8.25
CA LYS A 380 -5.05 10.95 9.09
C LYS A 380 -4.67 9.53 8.58
N LYS A 381 -4.06 9.37 7.40
CA LYS A 381 -3.64 8.05 6.88
C LYS A 381 -2.30 7.59 7.47
N ILE A 382 -2.20 6.29 7.69
CA ILE A 382 -0.97 5.56 8.04
C ILE A 382 -0.01 5.63 6.84
N PHE A 383 1.26 6.03 7.05
CA PHE A 383 2.21 6.34 5.97
C PHE A 383 2.39 5.21 4.95
N ASN A 384 2.45 3.98 5.44
CA ASN A 384 2.60 2.79 4.61
C ASN A 384 1.41 2.52 3.66
N ARG A 385 0.26 3.16 3.91
CA ARG A 385 -0.92 3.15 3.02
C ARG A 385 -0.93 4.30 2.03
N ALA A 386 -0.28 5.42 2.36
CA ALA A 386 -0.31 6.64 1.55
C ALA A 386 0.83 6.70 0.53
N ALA A 387 2.06 6.34 0.91
CA ALA A 387 3.26 6.61 0.13
C ALA A 387 3.20 6.15 -1.35
N ASN A 388 2.58 5.00 -1.65
CA ASN A 388 2.53 4.48 -3.02
C ASN A 388 1.66 5.32 -3.97
N GLY A 389 0.56 5.89 -3.48
CA GLY A 389 -0.27 6.81 -4.26
C GLY A 389 0.46 8.10 -4.60
N TRP A 390 1.30 8.57 -3.69
CA TRP A 390 2.18 9.73 -3.91
C TRP A 390 3.34 9.44 -4.85
N GLY A 391 3.92 8.24 -4.74
CA GLY A 391 4.86 7.72 -5.75
C GLY A 391 4.24 7.68 -7.15
N MET A 392 3.00 7.20 -7.28
CA MET A 392 2.26 7.22 -8.55
C MET A 392 2.03 8.66 -9.05
N MET A 393 1.53 9.55 -8.18
CA MET A 393 1.23 10.94 -8.54
C MET A 393 2.49 11.72 -8.97
N ALA A 394 3.62 11.52 -8.29
CA ALA A 394 4.90 12.12 -8.67
C ALA A 394 5.40 11.61 -10.02
N GLN A 395 5.26 10.31 -10.30
CA GLN A 395 5.62 9.73 -11.61
C GLN A 395 4.70 10.22 -12.72
N ALA A 396 3.40 10.44 -12.45
CA ALA A 396 2.46 11.04 -13.39
C ALA A 396 2.82 12.52 -13.67
N ALA A 397 3.08 13.32 -12.63
CA ALA A 397 3.51 14.72 -12.78
C ALA A 397 4.77 14.84 -13.63
N ALA A 398 5.80 14.04 -13.34
CA ALA A 398 7.04 14.05 -14.13
C ALA A 398 6.83 13.53 -15.57
N GLY A 399 5.92 12.57 -15.79
CA GLY A 399 5.52 12.13 -17.13
C GLY A 399 4.79 13.22 -17.94
N LEU A 400 3.93 14.00 -17.29
CA LEU A 400 3.29 15.18 -17.87
C LEU A 400 4.31 16.29 -18.18
N THR A 401 5.31 16.51 -17.33
CA THR A 401 6.43 17.44 -17.62
C THR A 401 7.21 17.01 -18.87
N ASP A 402 7.58 15.73 -18.99
CA ASP A 402 8.26 15.22 -20.19
C ASP A 402 7.37 15.35 -21.44
N LEU A 403 6.06 15.05 -21.34
CA LEU A 403 5.09 15.23 -22.42
C LEU A 403 4.98 16.70 -22.87
N GLN A 404 4.89 17.65 -21.93
CA GLN A 404 4.86 19.09 -22.24
C GLN A 404 6.09 19.55 -23.01
N VAL A 405 7.29 19.09 -22.61
CA VAL A 405 8.55 19.42 -23.30
C VAL A 405 8.55 18.87 -24.73
N ILE A 406 8.11 17.62 -24.93
CA ILE A 406 8.07 16.99 -26.26
C ILE A 406 7.05 17.68 -27.17
N LYS A 407 5.85 17.99 -26.65
CA LYS A 407 4.78 18.64 -27.42
C LYS A 407 4.88 20.16 -27.49
N ARG A 408 5.84 20.79 -26.80
CA ARG A 408 5.99 22.25 -26.69
C ARG A 408 4.70 22.94 -26.23
N THR A 409 4.08 22.41 -25.18
CA THR A 409 2.79 22.89 -24.62
C THR A 409 2.87 23.12 -23.11
N ASN A 410 1.95 23.91 -22.58
CA ASN A 410 1.76 24.18 -21.14
C ASN A 410 0.38 23.70 -20.61
N GLU A 411 -0.38 22.95 -21.43
CA GLU A 411 -1.75 22.48 -21.13
C GLU A 411 -1.90 21.81 -19.75
N TYR A 412 -0.90 21.05 -19.33
CA TYR A 412 -0.93 20.26 -18.09
C TYR A 412 -0.30 20.99 -16.89
N GLN A 413 0.15 22.24 -17.03
CA GLN A 413 1.01 22.88 -16.03
C GLN A 413 0.31 23.01 -14.67
N LYS A 414 -0.95 23.44 -14.66
CA LYS A 414 -1.78 23.52 -13.44
C LYS A 414 -1.89 22.16 -12.72
N THR A 415 -2.02 21.07 -13.49
CA THR A 415 -2.11 19.71 -12.94
C THR A 415 -0.75 19.22 -12.43
N ILE A 416 0.35 19.50 -13.16
CA ILE A 416 1.73 19.23 -12.73
C ILE A 416 2.03 19.94 -11.41
N ASP A 417 1.68 21.23 -11.30
CA ASP A 417 1.92 22.05 -10.11
C ASP A 417 1.09 21.56 -8.92
N CYS A 418 -0.19 21.24 -9.13
CA CYS A 418 -1.04 20.63 -8.11
C CYS A 418 -0.46 19.31 -7.57
N TYR A 419 -0.03 18.41 -8.47
CA TYR A 419 0.50 17.10 -8.08
C TYR A 419 1.86 17.22 -7.38
N ASN A 420 2.76 18.07 -7.87
CA ASN A 420 4.04 18.35 -7.22
C ASN A 420 3.84 18.97 -5.84
N LYS A 421 2.97 19.98 -5.70
CA LYS A 421 2.64 20.60 -4.41
C LYS A 421 2.06 19.58 -3.42
N THR A 422 1.10 18.76 -3.86
CA THR A 422 0.49 17.71 -3.04
C THR A 422 1.52 16.71 -2.51
N VAL A 423 2.44 16.25 -3.38
CA VAL A 423 3.49 15.30 -3.00
C VAL A 423 4.52 15.95 -2.07
N ALA A 424 4.96 17.18 -2.37
CA ALA A 424 5.89 17.92 -1.52
C ALA A 424 5.32 18.16 -0.12
N ALA A 425 4.05 18.55 -0.02
CA ALA A 425 3.32 18.71 1.25
C ALA A 425 3.26 17.40 2.05
N TYR A 426 2.97 16.26 1.39
CA TYR A 426 3.01 14.96 2.05
C TYR A 426 4.41 14.57 2.55
N VAL A 427 5.46 14.83 1.76
CA VAL A 427 6.84 14.50 2.14
C VAL A 427 7.34 15.38 3.28
N LYS A 428 7.03 16.69 3.24
CA LYS A 428 7.24 17.60 4.38
C LYS A 428 6.53 17.08 5.63
N TYR A 429 5.23 16.79 5.54
CA TYR A 429 4.46 16.24 6.65
C TYR A 429 5.03 14.93 7.21
N PHE A 430 5.55 14.06 6.35
CA PHE A 430 6.25 12.83 6.76
C PHE A 430 7.55 13.13 7.51
N ARG A 431 8.38 14.07 7.04
CA ARG A 431 9.62 14.51 7.72
C ARG A 431 9.31 15.17 9.07
N ASP A 432 8.33 16.08 9.12
CA ASP A 432 7.91 16.81 10.34
C ASP A 432 7.38 15.86 11.44
N THR A 433 6.62 14.82 11.03
CA THR A 433 6.11 13.78 11.94
C THR A 433 7.21 12.81 12.38
N GLY A 434 8.18 12.56 11.50
CA GLY A 434 9.39 11.79 11.79
C GLY A 434 10.38 12.54 12.68
N ASP A 435 11.59 12.02 12.77
CA ASP A 435 12.68 12.60 13.54
C ASP A 435 14.04 12.21 12.94
N PHE A 436 14.93 13.18 12.79
CA PHE A 436 16.31 12.96 12.35
C PHE A 436 17.22 12.92 13.59
N GLN A 437 17.85 11.77 13.84
CA GLN A 437 18.63 11.52 15.05
C GLN A 437 20.04 11.04 14.70
N THR A 438 21.05 11.71 15.26
CA THR A 438 22.45 11.30 15.09
C THR A 438 22.83 10.25 16.13
N TYR A 439 23.27 9.09 15.67
CA TYR A 439 23.76 8.00 16.51
C TYR A 439 25.02 7.39 15.89
N ASN A 440 26.07 7.21 16.69
CA ASN A 440 27.40 6.74 16.25
C ASN A 440 27.92 7.48 14.99
N GLY A 441 27.83 8.82 15.01
CA GLY A 441 28.27 9.69 13.92
C GLY A 441 27.44 9.63 12.62
N LYS A 442 26.24 9.01 12.65
CA LYS A 442 25.37 8.87 11.47
C LYS A 442 23.96 9.36 11.76
N THR A 443 23.39 10.13 10.84
CA THR A 443 21.98 10.54 10.90
C THR A 443 21.06 9.37 10.56
N HIS A 444 20.03 9.14 11.36
CA HIS A 444 19.00 8.13 11.18
C HIS A 444 17.64 8.86 11.10
N PHE A 445 16.71 8.36 10.27
CA PHE A 445 15.37 8.92 10.20
C PHE A 445 14.35 7.95 10.77
N PHE A 446 13.78 8.24 11.94
CA PHE A 446 12.76 7.43 12.61
C PHE A 446 11.38 8.06 12.44
N TYR A 447 10.30 7.26 12.47
CA TYR A 447 8.93 7.77 12.36
C TYR A 447 7.90 6.82 13.00
N PRO A 448 6.71 7.31 13.40
CA PRO A 448 5.68 6.47 14.00
C PRO A 448 4.95 5.64 12.94
N TYR A 449 4.37 4.50 13.34
CA TYR A 449 3.49 3.71 12.47
C TYR A 449 2.37 4.57 11.86
N SER A 450 1.74 5.39 12.70
CA SER A 450 0.62 6.26 12.34
C SER A 450 0.93 7.67 12.83
N PRO A 451 0.64 8.72 12.04
CA PRO A 451 0.90 10.11 12.44
C PRO A 451 0.23 10.46 13.78
N ASN A 452 -1.06 10.11 13.91
CA ASN A 452 -1.84 10.29 15.14
C ASN A 452 -1.48 9.31 16.27
N GLY A 453 -0.32 8.63 16.20
CA GLY A 453 0.15 7.69 17.22
C GLY A 453 0.60 8.40 18.51
N GLY A 454 1.05 9.65 18.40
CA GLY A 454 1.65 10.42 19.49
C GLY A 454 3.08 9.99 19.82
N TYR A 455 3.82 10.91 20.42
CA TYR A 455 5.15 10.69 20.98
C TYR A 455 5.26 11.40 22.33
N LYS A 456 6.24 10.99 23.15
CA LYS A 456 6.80 11.82 24.23
C LYS A 456 8.21 12.25 23.83
N MET A 457 8.70 13.37 24.37
CA MET A 457 10.13 13.66 24.33
C MET A 457 10.81 12.91 25.49
N GLN A 458 12.02 12.42 25.26
CA GLN A 458 12.89 11.88 26.30
C GLN A 458 14.33 12.15 25.86
N ASP A 459 15.12 12.85 26.68
CA ASP A 459 16.53 13.19 26.38
C ASP A 459 16.73 13.83 25.00
N GLY A 460 15.79 14.71 24.61
CA GLY A 460 15.77 15.37 23.30
C GLY A 460 15.26 14.51 22.12
N ILE A 461 14.98 13.23 22.33
CA ILE A 461 14.59 12.25 21.30
C ILE A 461 13.05 12.07 21.26
N LYS A 462 12.45 11.99 20.06
CA LYS A 462 11.03 11.61 19.91
C LYS A 462 10.83 10.11 20.18
N VAL A 463 10.01 9.79 21.18
CA VAL A 463 9.65 8.42 21.59
C VAL A 463 8.23 8.10 21.16
N TYR A 464 8.08 7.42 20.03
CA TYR A 464 6.76 7.08 19.48
C TYR A 464 6.01 6.04 20.31
N LYS A 465 4.72 6.27 20.55
CA LYS A 465 3.83 5.30 21.24
C LYS A 465 3.80 3.95 20.53
N ARG A 466 3.86 3.98 19.20
CA ARG A 466 4.10 2.85 18.32
C ARG A 466 5.01 3.30 17.16
N PRO A 467 6.32 2.95 17.18
CA PRO A 467 7.19 3.15 16.03
C PRO A 467 6.75 2.26 14.87
N GLU A 468 7.26 2.56 13.68
CA GLU A 468 7.00 1.73 12.51
C GLU A 468 7.65 0.32 12.65
N ASP A 469 7.00 -0.72 12.13
CA ASP A 469 7.64 -2.04 11.99
C ASP A 469 8.31 -2.19 10.63
N VAL A 470 9.38 -2.98 10.57
CA VAL A 470 10.22 -3.13 9.36
C VAL A 470 9.37 -3.56 8.16
N GLY A 471 8.30 -4.32 8.36
CA GLY A 471 7.42 -4.76 7.28
C GLY A 471 6.66 -3.61 6.64
N HIS A 472 5.94 -2.83 7.44
CA HIS A 472 5.25 -1.64 6.95
C HIS A 472 6.24 -0.56 6.46
N SER A 473 7.41 -0.40 7.08
CA SER A 473 8.46 0.52 6.61
C SER A 473 8.90 0.19 5.17
N THR A 474 9.07 -1.10 4.83
CA THR A 474 9.40 -1.52 3.45
C THR A 474 8.29 -1.24 2.45
N ILE A 475 7.08 -0.87 2.87
CA ILE A 475 6.00 -0.44 1.99
C ILE A 475 6.09 1.07 1.78
N THR A 476 6.20 1.85 2.87
CA THR A 476 6.37 3.31 2.80
C THR A 476 7.54 3.68 1.88
N LEU A 477 8.66 2.97 2.03
CA LEU A 477 9.87 3.12 1.23
C LEU A 477 9.63 2.94 -0.28
N ARG A 478 8.68 2.10 -0.73
CA ARG A 478 8.39 1.90 -2.17
C ARG A 478 7.80 3.16 -2.81
N GLY A 479 6.89 3.82 -2.09
CA GLY A 479 6.34 5.10 -2.49
C GLY A 479 7.40 6.19 -2.52
N MET A 480 8.23 6.28 -1.48
CA MET A 480 9.32 7.25 -1.41
C MET A 480 10.37 7.04 -2.50
N GLN A 481 10.74 5.79 -2.80
CA GLN A 481 11.59 5.42 -3.93
C GLN A 481 11.03 5.95 -5.26
N LEU A 482 9.72 5.85 -5.49
CA LEU A 482 9.08 6.40 -6.69
C LEU A 482 9.05 7.93 -6.71
N ILE A 483 8.90 8.61 -5.57
CA ILE A 483 9.01 10.07 -5.48
C ILE A 483 10.45 10.51 -5.82
N TYR A 484 11.45 9.84 -5.24
CA TYR A 484 12.88 10.06 -5.52
C TYR A 484 13.26 9.82 -6.99
N GLU A 485 12.71 8.76 -7.60
CA GLU A 485 12.89 8.51 -9.04
C GLU A 485 12.10 9.50 -9.91
N ALA A 486 11.03 10.12 -9.40
CA ALA A 486 10.23 11.14 -10.10
C ALA A 486 10.95 12.50 -10.10
N ASN A 487 11.14 13.06 -8.91
CA ASN A 487 11.79 14.35 -8.67
C ASN A 487 12.28 14.40 -7.21
N SER A 488 13.61 14.32 -7.01
CA SER A 488 14.20 14.37 -5.66
C SER A 488 13.96 15.70 -4.94
N ASN A 489 13.67 16.77 -5.67
CA ASN A 489 13.42 18.09 -5.10
C ASN A 489 12.04 18.18 -4.40
N LEU A 490 11.23 17.11 -4.46
CA LEU A 490 10.01 16.95 -3.64
C LEU A 490 10.31 16.52 -2.19
N GLY A 491 11.58 16.58 -1.74
CA GLY A 491 12.00 16.34 -0.36
C GLY A 491 12.30 14.87 -0.01
N VAL A 492 12.20 13.96 -0.97
CA VAL A 492 12.81 12.62 -0.88
C VAL A 492 14.12 12.68 -1.64
N ASP A 493 15.19 12.85 -0.90
CA ASP A 493 16.54 13.12 -1.39
C ASP A 493 17.52 12.01 -0.96
N ASP A 494 18.80 12.19 -1.30
CA ASP A 494 19.87 11.28 -0.89
C ASP A 494 20.09 11.27 0.63
N GLU A 495 19.81 12.37 1.34
CA GLU A 495 19.97 12.49 2.79
C GLU A 495 18.94 11.61 3.51
N LEU A 496 17.65 11.79 3.20
CA LEU A 496 16.54 11.02 3.78
C LEU A 496 16.70 9.52 3.49
N LEU A 497 17.06 9.13 2.27
CA LEU A 497 17.24 7.71 1.93
C LEU A 497 18.51 7.12 2.57
N THR A 498 19.56 7.90 2.79
CA THR A 498 20.73 7.49 3.59
C THR A 498 20.37 7.35 5.07
N ALA A 499 19.59 8.28 5.63
CA ALA A 499 19.11 8.23 7.01
C ALA A 499 18.15 7.04 7.25
N TRP A 500 17.35 6.68 6.24
CA TRP A 500 16.51 5.47 6.26
C TRP A 500 17.36 4.19 6.17
N ALA A 501 18.40 4.17 5.32
CA ALA A 501 19.36 3.07 5.26
C ALA A 501 20.12 2.90 6.59
N ASN A 502 20.46 4.00 7.24
CA ASN A 502 21.04 4.00 8.59
C ASN A 502 20.06 3.41 9.62
N MET A 503 18.80 3.85 9.63
CA MET A 503 17.74 3.26 10.47
C MET A 503 17.58 1.75 10.24
N ALA A 504 17.58 1.28 9.00
CA ALA A 504 17.44 -0.14 8.67
C ALA A 504 18.59 -1.00 9.21
N CYS A 505 19.83 -0.53 9.08
CA CYS A 505 20.99 -1.20 9.67
C CYS A 505 20.97 -1.18 11.21
N CYS A 506 20.59 -0.04 11.78
CA CYS A 506 20.46 0.14 13.23
C CYS A 506 19.43 -0.83 13.82
N ASN A 507 18.27 -0.96 13.18
CA ASN A 507 17.26 -1.98 13.53
C ASN A 507 17.84 -3.40 13.52
N ALA A 508 18.57 -3.77 12.47
CA ALA A 508 19.13 -5.12 12.32
C ALA A 508 20.19 -5.48 13.37
N THR A 509 20.89 -4.50 13.94
CA THR A 509 21.89 -4.69 15.00
C THR A 509 21.36 -4.44 16.42
N THR A 510 20.13 -3.93 16.58
CA THR A 510 19.59 -3.56 17.90
C THR A 510 18.99 -4.77 18.62
N THR A 511 19.74 -5.25 19.62
CA THR A 511 19.31 -6.29 20.56
C THR A 511 18.61 -5.67 21.78
N VAL A 512 17.56 -6.34 22.26
CA VAL A 512 16.69 -5.94 23.38
C VAL A 512 16.44 -7.14 24.29
N THR A 513 16.29 -6.92 25.60
CA THR A 513 16.09 -8.01 26.58
C THR A 513 14.61 -8.12 26.96
N PHE A 514 13.97 -9.24 26.62
CA PHE A 514 12.58 -9.55 26.99
C PHE A 514 12.53 -10.85 27.77
N GLN A 515 11.99 -10.82 29.00
CA GLN A 515 11.86 -11.99 29.89
C GLN A 515 13.19 -12.76 30.06
N GLY A 516 14.28 -12.03 30.33
CA GLY A 516 15.62 -12.59 30.50
C GLY A 516 16.30 -13.10 29.21
N LYS A 517 15.64 -13.02 28.05
CA LYS A 517 16.18 -13.46 26.75
C LYS A 517 16.48 -12.27 25.85
N GLN A 518 17.56 -12.37 25.07
CA GLN A 518 17.91 -11.37 24.07
C GLN A 518 17.17 -11.64 22.75
N TRP A 519 16.61 -10.58 22.15
CA TRP A 519 15.88 -10.58 20.88
C TRP A 519 16.36 -9.44 20.00
N ARG A 520 16.21 -9.53 18.68
CA ARG A 520 16.43 -8.39 17.78
C ARG A 520 15.11 -7.69 17.46
N SER A 521 15.11 -6.35 17.53
CA SER A 521 13.92 -5.55 17.25
C SER A 521 13.42 -5.74 15.82
N GLY A 522 12.14 -6.08 15.62
CA GLY A 522 11.47 -5.93 14.31
C GLY A 522 10.82 -4.55 14.13
N PHE A 523 11.04 -3.62 15.06
CA PHE A 523 10.59 -2.22 15.02
C PHE A 523 11.74 -1.26 14.66
N MET A 524 11.42 -0.35 13.76
CA MET A 524 12.26 0.76 13.31
C MET A 524 12.19 1.90 14.34
N GLN A 525 13.06 1.82 15.36
CA GLN A 525 13.04 2.73 16.51
C GLN A 525 14.45 3.06 17.02
N PRO A 526 14.64 4.18 17.74
CA PRO A 526 15.94 4.54 18.29
C PRO A 526 16.48 3.46 19.27
N PRO A 527 17.81 3.19 19.30
CA PRO A 527 18.39 2.17 20.18
C PRO A 527 18.09 2.34 21.66
N VAL A 528 18.04 3.58 22.14
CA VAL A 528 17.68 3.93 23.53
C VAL A 528 16.29 3.38 23.85
N ILE A 529 15.31 3.73 23.02
CA ILE A 529 13.90 3.34 23.17
C ILE A 529 13.70 1.84 22.99
N ALA A 530 14.49 1.20 22.12
CA ALA A 530 14.44 -0.24 21.95
C ALA A 530 14.81 -0.99 23.24
N LYS A 531 15.83 -0.51 23.96
CA LYS A 531 16.30 -1.11 25.22
C LYS A 531 15.31 -0.90 26.37
N GLU A 532 14.81 0.33 26.53
CA GLU A 532 13.90 0.70 27.62
C GLU A 532 12.48 0.14 27.43
N ARG A 533 11.97 0.18 26.20
CA ARG A 533 10.58 -0.16 25.89
C ARG A 533 10.52 -1.28 24.87
N VAL A 534 10.74 -2.49 25.36
CA VAL A 534 10.75 -3.70 24.53
C VAL A 534 9.34 -4.02 24.02
N MET A 535 9.09 -3.65 22.75
CA MET A 535 7.81 -3.89 22.07
C MET A 535 7.77 -5.18 21.24
N VAL A 536 8.90 -5.89 21.12
CA VAL A 536 8.95 -7.24 20.56
C VAL A 536 8.21 -8.19 21.49
N LYS A 537 7.46 -9.14 20.90
CA LYS A 537 6.93 -10.31 21.62
C LYS A 537 7.32 -11.57 20.83
N PRO A 538 7.58 -12.71 21.48
CA PRO A 538 7.88 -13.96 20.77
C PRO A 538 6.83 -14.28 19.70
N GLY A 539 7.27 -14.49 18.46
CA GLY A 539 6.39 -14.74 17.31
C GLY A 539 5.62 -13.52 16.77
N TRP A 540 5.89 -12.29 17.24
CA TRP A 540 5.19 -11.07 16.78
C TRP A 540 6.14 -9.88 16.61
N HIS A 541 6.31 -9.46 15.34
CA HIS A 541 7.23 -8.38 14.93
C HIS A 541 8.68 -8.58 15.43
N GLU A 542 9.18 -9.81 15.33
CA GLU A 542 10.60 -10.14 15.46
C GLU A 542 11.38 -9.70 14.21
N TYR A 543 12.68 -9.45 14.36
CA TYR A 543 13.58 -9.19 13.24
C TYR A 543 13.66 -10.39 12.28
N ALA A 544 13.48 -10.15 10.99
CA ALA A 544 13.63 -11.17 9.95
C ALA A 544 14.91 -10.91 9.12
N PRO A 545 15.95 -11.77 9.21
CA PRO A 545 17.21 -11.57 8.49
C PRO A 545 17.09 -11.82 6.98
N CYS A 546 17.97 -11.16 6.23
CA CYS A 546 17.98 -11.05 4.76
C CYS A 546 16.67 -10.47 4.19
N ARG A 547 16.28 -9.29 4.69
CA ARG A 547 15.03 -8.63 4.28
C ARG A 547 15.17 -7.89 2.94
N GLY A 548 15.28 -8.65 1.85
CA GLY A 548 15.55 -8.17 0.49
C GLY A 548 14.80 -6.93 0.05
N THR A 549 13.56 -6.75 0.51
CA THR A 549 12.76 -5.54 0.27
C THR A 549 13.45 -4.21 0.61
N LEU A 550 14.48 -4.23 1.47
CA LEU A 550 15.37 -3.11 1.84
C LEU A 550 16.71 -3.08 1.07
N TYR A 551 17.11 -4.13 0.35
CA TYR A 551 18.46 -4.27 -0.23
C TYR A 551 18.80 -3.16 -1.24
N HIS A 552 17.81 -2.55 -1.88
CA HIS A 552 18.03 -1.38 -2.73
C HIS A 552 18.60 -0.16 -1.97
N LEU A 553 18.49 -0.11 -0.63
CA LEU A 553 19.13 0.90 0.22
C LEU A 553 20.66 0.72 0.34
N GLU A 554 21.21 -0.42 -0.11
CA GLU A 554 22.65 -0.61 -0.36
C GLU A 554 23.22 0.46 -1.30
N ALA A 555 22.38 1.08 -2.13
CA ALA A 555 22.75 2.21 -2.96
C ALA A 555 23.07 3.49 -2.18
N PHE A 556 22.60 3.61 -0.94
CA PHE A 556 22.78 4.78 -0.06
C PHE A 556 23.73 4.48 1.10
N ARG A 557 23.68 3.28 1.66
CA ARG A 557 24.61 2.79 2.69
C ARG A 557 25.25 1.47 2.24
N PRO A 558 26.51 1.48 1.76
CA PRO A 558 27.26 0.27 1.50
C PRO A 558 27.37 -0.64 2.74
N GLY A 559 27.32 -1.95 2.52
CA GLY A 559 27.34 -2.97 3.58
C GLY A 559 26.02 -3.15 4.32
N LEU A 560 24.92 -2.56 3.83
CA LEU A 560 23.57 -2.75 4.38
C LEU A 560 23.10 -4.19 4.21
N ILE A 561 23.30 -4.82 3.04
CA ILE A 561 22.90 -6.22 2.80
C ILE A 561 23.60 -7.16 3.80
N LYS A 562 24.91 -7.01 3.97
CA LYS A 562 25.70 -7.75 4.96
C LYS A 562 25.21 -7.52 6.40
N THR A 563 24.82 -6.29 6.73
CA THR A 563 24.26 -5.96 8.04
C THR A 563 22.90 -6.64 8.25
N LEU A 564 22.04 -6.71 7.21
CA LEU A 564 20.75 -7.40 7.29
C LEU A 564 20.88 -8.94 7.36
N ALA A 565 22.02 -9.49 6.97
CA ALA A 565 22.32 -10.92 7.06
C ALA A 565 22.95 -11.34 8.41
N THR A 566 23.37 -10.41 9.27
CA THR A 566 24.19 -10.68 10.48
C THR A 566 23.70 -11.82 11.41
N PRO A 567 22.39 -12.10 11.58
CA PRO A 567 21.93 -13.24 12.40
C PRO A 567 22.12 -14.63 11.76
N LEU A 568 22.62 -14.72 10.53
CA LEU A 568 22.77 -15.95 9.77
C LEU A 568 24.24 -16.27 9.52
N ASN A 569 24.58 -17.56 9.43
CA ASN A 569 25.89 -17.97 8.94
C ASN A 569 26.01 -17.73 7.42
N ALA A 570 27.25 -17.79 6.89
CA ALA A 570 27.52 -17.48 5.48
C ALA A 570 26.70 -18.33 4.48
N SER A 571 26.49 -19.61 4.76
CA SER A 571 25.69 -20.51 3.91
C SER A 571 24.20 -20.17 3.93
N GLN A 572 23.65 -19.89 5.12
CA GLN A 572 22.27 -19.45 5.29
C GLN A 572 22.00 -18.10 4.64
N ALA A 573 22.93 -17.14 4.78
CA ALA A 573 22.86 -15.84 4.13
C ALA A 573 22.91 -16.00 2.60
N ALA A 574 23.91 -16.73 2.06
CA ALA A 574 24.04 -16.98 0.62
C ALA A 574 22.79 -17.67 0.02
N LYS A 575 22.21 -18.64 0.74
CA LYS A 575 20.96 -19.31 0.31
C LYS A 575 19.79 -18.32 0.23
N LYS A 576 19.60 -17.46 1.22
CA LYS A 576 18.57 -16.42 1.17
C LYS A 576 18.85 -15.35 0.14
N ASP A 577 20.10 -14.94 -0.03
CA ASP A 577 20.46 -13.88 -0.99
C ASP A 577 20.39 -14.36 -2.45
N ALA A 578 20.38 -15.68 -2.67
CA ALA A 578 20.03 -16.32 -3.94
C ALA A 578 18.51 -16.33 -4.23
N ASP A 579 17.63 -16.04 -3.27
CA ASP A 579 16.18 -15.94 -3.52
C ASP A 579 15.91 -14.86 -4.59
N TYR A 580 15.03 -15.16 -5.54
CA TYR A 580 14.68 -14.27 -6.67
C TYR A 580 14.35 -12.84 -6.24
N GLY A 581 13.59 -12.67 -5.16
CA GLY A 581 13.26 -11.34 -4.61
C GLY A 581 14.47 -10.59 -4.04
N ASN A 582 15.41 -11.29 -3.43
CA ASN A 582 16.63 -10.71 -2.86
C ASN A 582 17.61 -10.33 -3.98
N ARG A 583 17.87 -11.25 -4.92
CA ARG A 583 18.61 -10.99 -6.17
C ARG A 583 18.09 -9.76 -6.92
N THR A 584 16.77 -9.69 -7.13
CA THR A 584 16.09 -8.55 -7.78
C THR A 584 16.38 -7.21 -7.08
N HIS A 585 16.37 -7.18 -5.75
CA HIS A 585 16.63 -5.95 -5.00
C HIS A 585 18.12 -5.59 -4.93
N THR A 586 19.04 -6.56 -4.93
CA THR A 586 20.48 -6.30 -5.06
C THR A 586 20.81 -5.69 -6.42
N LEU A 587 20.26 -6.23 -7.52
CA LEU A 587 20.45 -5.64 -8.85
C LEU A 587 19.85 -4.24 -8.95
N PHE A 588 18.68 -4.01 -8.34
CA PHE A 588 18.11 -2.67 -8.32
C PHE A 588 18.94 -1.66 -7.50
N ALA A 589 19.73 -2.11 -6.51
CA ALA A 589 20.71 -1.26 -5.86
C ALA A 589 21.77 -0.74 -6.84
N HIS A 590 22.26 -1.56 -7.79
CA HIS A 590 23.19 -1.12 -8.83
C HIS A 590 22.60 -0.03 -9.72
N TYR A 591 21.33 -0.17 -10.12
CA TYR A 591 20.61 0.88 -10.84
C TYR A 591 20.56 2.18 -10.02
N LEU A 592 20.16 2.11 -8.74
CA LEU A 592 20.12 3.30 -7.89
C LEU A 592 21.50 3.93 -7.67
N LYS A 593 22.57 3.13 -7.45
CA LYS A 593 23.97 3.62 -7.36
C LYS A 593 24.36 4.42 -8.62
N ALA A 594 23.91 3.99 -9.80
CA ALA A 594 24.16 4.69 -11.07
C ALA A 594 23.25 5.90 -11.32
N TYR A 595 21.98 5.84 -10.89
CA TYR A 595 20.99 6.92 -10.98
C TYR A 595 21.30 8.07 -10.02
N ARG A 596 21.86 7.79 -8.83
CA ARG A 596 22.41 8.79 -7.90
C ARG A 596 23.41 9.74 -8.58
N LYS A 597 24.27 9.18 -9.43
CA LYS A 597 25.30 9.91 -10.17
C LYS A 597 24.79 10.56 -11.47
N ASP A 598 23.59 10.20 -11.93
CA ASP A 598 23.04 10.59 -13.22
C ASP A 598 21.51 10.45 -13.22
N ARG A 599 20.84 11.57 -12.95
CA ARG A 599 19.37 11.65 -12.94
C ARG A 599 18.76 11.52 -14.33
N SER A 600 19.54 11.64 -15.40
CA SER A 600 19.07 11.44 -16.78
C SER A 600 18.86 9.96 -17.13
N LEU A 601 19.37 9.04 -16.31
CA LEU A 601 19.28 7.60 -16.55
C LEU A 601 17.83 7.10 -16.54
N ILE A 602 17.48 6.26 -17.52
CA ILE A 602 16.22 5.54 -17.70
C ILE A 602 16.37 4.09 -17.24
N HIS A 603 17.48 3.44 -17.58
CA HIS A 603 17.86 2.11 -17.11
C HIS A 603 19.40 1.93 -17.15
N LEU A 604 19.93 1.05 -16.29
CA LEU A 604 21.38 0.83 -16.17
C LEU A 604 22.01 0.31 -17.48
N GLY A 605 21.26 -0.43 -18.29
CA GLY A 605 21.66 -0.87 -19.63
C GLY A 605 22.14 0.25 -20.59
N GLU A 606 21.76 1.52 -20.38
CA GLU A 606 22.30 2.65 -21.17
C GLU A 606 23.83 2.81 -20.99
N LYS A 607 24.36 2.51 -19.80
CA LYS A 607 25.79 2.67 -19.50
C LYS A 607 26.64 1.52 -20.05
N SER A 608 26.03 0.35 -20.27
CA SER A 608 26.70 -0.83 -20.85
C SER A 608 26.97 -0.65 -22.34
N GLY A 609 26.06 0.01 -23.07
CA GLY A 609 26.15 0.20 -24.53
C GLY A 609 27.39 1.00 -24.98
N GLY A 610 27.91 1.91 -24.15
CA GLY A 610 29.05 2.76 -24.50
C GLY A 610 30.44 2.23 -24.12
N ARG A 611 30.54 1.11 -23.38
CA ARG A 611 31.85 0.56 -22.90
C ARG A 611 32.07 -0.93 -23.16
N LEU A 612 31.09 -1.66 -23.68
CA LEU A 612 31.28 -3.04 -24.17
C LEU A 612 31.52 -3.13 -25.68
N ALA A 613 31.41 -2.02 -26.41
CA ALA A 613 31.74 -1.94 -27.84
C ALA A 613 33.23 -1.65 -28.11
N SER A 614 33.99 -1.17 -27.12
CA SER A 614 35.42 -0.81 -27.25
C SER A 614 36.39 -1.86 -26.67
N ARG A 615 35.89 -3.09 -26.45
CA ARG A 615 36.70 -4.30 -26.18
C ARG A 615 36.07 -5.50 -26.90
N ARG A 616 36.07 -5.41 -28.23
CA ARG A 616 36.03 -6.54 -29.16
C ARG A 616 37.31 -6.50 -29.97
#